data_AF-A0A3D5TH95-F1
#
_entry.id   AF-A0A3D5TH95-F1
#
_cell.length_a   1.000
_cell.length_b   1.000
_cell.length_c   1.000
_cell.angle_alpha   90.00
_cell.angle_beta   90.00
_cell.angle_gamma   90.00
#
_symmetry.space_group_name_H-M   'P 1'
#
loop_
_entity.id
_entity.type
_entity.pdbx_description
1 polymer ?
#
loop_
_entity_poly.entity_id
_entity_poly.type
_entity_poly.pdbx_seq_one_letter_code
_entity_poly.pdbx_strand_id
1 'polypeptide(L)'
;MKGKGESFWQEVRRAYENGEGSYQTLADRFGVSRGAMASHGRIEGWNRKKQESTDLQEMTGKLSRAAMREIGRLEEGEADVKTIRELTALLKELNQLMKSAAEENGESTVRVQWEEDTEQWSE
;
A
#
# COMPACT_ATOMS: atom_id res chain seq x y z
N MET A 1 27.02 -6.24 -30.39
CA MET A 1 26.91 -6.32 -28.91
C MET A 1 27.04 -7.78 -28.51
N LYS A 2 28.07 -8.17 -27.75
CA LYS A 2 28.14 -9.52 -27.18
C LYS A 2 26.95 -9.65 -26.22
N GLY A 3 26.03 -10.56 -26.52
CA GLY A 3 24.85 -10.79 -25.67
C GLY A 3 25.31 -11.14 -24.25
N LYS A 4 24.65 -10.58 -23.24
CA LYS A 4 24.88 -11.01 -21.85
C LYS A 4 24.55 -12.51 -21.75
N GLY A 5 25.37 -13.25 -21.00
CA GLY A 5 25.25 -14.71 -20.89
C GLY A 5 23.97 -15.16 -20.19
N GLU A 6 23.63 -16.44 -20.31
CA GLU A 6 22.44 -17.04 -19.70
C GLU A 6 22.43 -16.89 -18.17
N SER A 7 23.59 -17.02 -17.52
CA SER A 7 23.73 -16.82 -16.07
C SER A 7 23.32 -15.42 -15.60
N PHE A 8 23.57 -14.39 -16.42
CA PHE A 8 23.16 -13.02 -16.13
C PHE A 8 21.63 -12.89 -16.16
N TRP A 9 20.96 -13.44 -17.19
CA TRP A 9 19.51 -13.34 -17.30
C TRP A 9 18.78 -14.16 -16.24
N GLN A 10 19.37 -15.26 -15.77
CA GLN A 10 18.87 -16.02 -14.62
C GLN A 10 18.90 -15.21 -13.32
N GLU A 11 19.95 -14.40 -13.11
CA GLU A 11 20.02 -13.50 -11.95
C GLU A 11 18.98 -12.37 -12.02
N VAL A 12 18.84 -11.74 -13.19
CA VAL A 12 17.81 -10.70 -13.43
C VAL A 12 16.41 -11.28 -13.24
N ARG A 13 16.17 -12.49 -13.74
CA ARG A 13 14.92 -13.23 -13.56
C ARG A 13 14.62 -13.44 -12.08
N ARG A 14 15.56 -13.98 -11.31
CA ARG A 14 15.37 -14.21 -9.86
C ARG A 14 15.01 -12.91 -9.14
N ALA A 15 15.71 -11.83 -9.43
CA ALA A 15 15.42 -10.53 -8.83
C ALA A 15 14.01 -10.04 -9.17
N TYR A 16 13.59 -10.18 -10.43
CA TYR A 16 12.23 -9.85 -10.85
C TYR A 16 11.17 -10.74 -10.20
N GLU A 17 11.37 -12.05 -10.20
CA GLU A 17 10.43 -13.02 -9.64
C GLU A 17 10.32 -12.90 -8.11
N ASN A 18 11.37 -12.43 -7.42
CA ASN A 18 11.35 -12.14 -5.98
C ASN A 18 10.73 -10.77 -5.63
N GLY A 19 10.32 -9.97 -6.61
CA GLY A 19 9.70 -8.67 -6.35
C GLY A 19 10.68 -7.55 -6.00
N GLU A 20 11.98 -7.69 -6.27
CA GLU A 20 13.04 -6.73 -5.89
C GLU A 20 12.98 -5.38 -6.63
N GLY A 21 11.93 -5.11 -7.41
CA GLY A 21 11.71 -3.83 -8.09
C GLY A 21 11.07 -3.96 -9.47
N SER A 22 10.62 -2.83 -10.02
CA SER A 22 10.03 -2.71 -11.36
C SER A 22 11.01 -3.09 -12.48
N TYR A 23 10.52 -3.32 -13.70
CA TYR A 23 11.40 -3.49 -14.86
C TYR A 23 12.34 -2.31 -15.08
N GLN A 24 11.95 -1.10 -14.70
CA GLN A 24 12.84 0.06 -14.78
C GLN A 24 13.94 -0.03 -13.73
N THR A 25 13.58 -0.29 -12.48
CA THR A 25 14.52 -0.43 -11.35
C THR A 25 15.57 -1.51 -11.61
N LEU A 26 15.15 -2.66 -12.13
CA LEU A 26 16.05 -3.77 -12.46
C LEU A 26 16.88 -3.47 -13.71
N ALA A 27 16.31 -2.78 -14.71
CA ALA A 27 17.07 -2.36 -15.89
C ALA A 27 18.24 -1.43 -15.51
N ASP A 28 17.98 -0.45 -14.64
CA ASP A 28 19.00 0.48 -14.14
C ASP A 28 20.06 -0.26 -13.30
N ARG A 29 19.64 -1.13 -12.37
CA ARG A 29 20.53 -1.93 -11.51
C ARG A 29 21.46 -2.83 -12.32
N PHE A 30 20.94 -3.53 -13.32
CA PHE A 30 21.69 -4.50 -14.09
C PHE A 30 22.33 -3.92 -15.36
N GLY A 31 22.21 -2.61 -15.59
CA GLY A 31 22.77 -1.91 -16.76
C GLY A 31 22.26 -2.52 -18.07
N VAL A 32 20.95 -2.70 -18.19
CA VAL A 32 20.27 -3.13 -19.42
C VAL A 32 19.16 -2.15 -19.77
N SER A 33 18.72 -2.12 -21.02
CA SER A 33 17.55 -1.32 -21.35
C SER A 33 16.28 -1.99 -20.82
N ARG A 34 15.30 -1.19 -20.42
CA ARG A 34 13.94 -1.67 -20.08
C ARG A 34 13.35 -2.53 -21.21
N GLY A 35 13.62 -2.19 -22.46
CA GLY A 35 13.18 -2.96 -23.64
C GLY A 35 13.78 -4.37 -23.70
N ALA A 36 15.08 -4.52 -23.42
CA ALA A 36 15.73 -5.83 -23.36
C ALA A 36 15.16 -6.67 -22.20
N MET A 37 14.96 -6.04 -21.05
CA MET A 37 14.30 -6.60 -19.87
C MET A 37 12.91 -7.15 -20.19
N ALA A 38 12.05 -6.33 -20.82
CA ALA A 38 10.68 -6.72 -21.18
C ALA A 38 10.64 -7.79 -22.28
N SER A 39 11.59 -7.76 -23.21
CA SER A 39 11.71 -8.79 -24.26
C SER A 39 12.07 -10.15 -23.66
N HIS A 40 13.09 -10.21 -22.80
CA HIS A 40 13.48 -11.45 -22.12
C HIS A 40 12.37 -11.97 -21.20
N GLY A 41 11.78 -11.10 -20.38
CA GLY A 41 10.68 -11.51 -19.49
C GLY A 41 9.49 -12.10 -20.23
N ARG A 42 9.18 -11.58 -21.43
CA ARG A 42 8.11 -12.13 -22.28
C ARG A 42 8.49 -13.47 -22.92
N ILE A 43 9.70 -13.58 -23.47
CA ILE A 43 10.18 -14.79 -24.15
C ILE A 43 10.29 -15.96 -23.17
N GLU A 44 10.77 -15.69 -21.95
CA GLU A 44 11.03 -16.71 -20.93
C GLU A 44 9.90 -16.87 -19.91
N GLY A 45 8.79 -16.13 -20.06
CA GLY A 45 7.59 -16.26 -19.24
C GLY A 45 7.82 -15.95 -17.75
N TRP A 46 8.56 -14.89 -17.45
CA TRP A 46 8.86 -14.54 -16.06
C TRP A 46 7.60 -14.12 -15.30
N ASN A 47 7.44 -14.65 -14.09
CA ASN A 47 6.30 -14.32 -13.24
C ASN A 47 6.79 -13.88 -11.87
N ARG A 48 6.36 -12.68 -11.47
CA ARG A 48 6.53 -12.25 -10.08
C ARG A 48 5.83 -13.24 -9.16
N LYS A 49 6.55 -13.73 -8.16
CA LYS A 49 5.91 -14.24 -6.95
C LYS A 49 4.99 -13.12 -6.49
N LYS A 50 3.75 -13.46 -6.18
CA LYS A 50 2.90 -12.54 -5.42
C LYS A 50 3.70 -12.24 -4.16
N GLN A 51 4.29 -11.06 -4.11
CA GLN A 51 4.77 -10.51 -2.86
C GLN A 51 3.56 -10.62 -1.94
N GLU A 52 3.74 -11.23 -0.78
CA GLU A 52 2.79 -11.12 0.31
C GLU A 52 2.78 -9.65 0.76
N SER A 53 2.30 -8.78 -0.12
CA SER A 53 1.42 -7.69 0.23
C SER A 53 0.25 -8.36 0.95
N THR A 54 0.48 -8.74 2.20
CA THR A 54 -0.56 -8.84 3.21
C THR A 54 -1.06 -7.42 3.32
N ASP A 55 -2.10 -7.25 2.51
CA ASP A 55 -2.43 -6.09 1.73
C ASP A 55 -2.86 -5.02 2.72
N LEU A 56 -2.08 -3.93 2.84
CA LEU A 56 -2.45 -2.80 3.70
C LEU A 56 -3.88 -2.36 3.40
N GLN A 57 -4.30 -2.51 2.15
CA GLN A 57 -5.67 -2.30 1.69
C GLN A 57 -6.66 -3.33 2.27
N GLU A 58 -6.31 -4.61 2.35
CA GLU A 58 -7.13 -5.64 2.99
C GLU A 58 -7.22 -5.43 4.51
N MET A 59 -6.11 -5.09 5.17
CA MET A 59 -6.08 -4.75 6.59
C MET A 59 -6.90 -3.51 6.90
N THR A 60 -6.75 -2.45 6.08
CA THR A 60 -7.56 -1.22 6.15
C THR A 60 -9.04 -1.54 5.93
N GLY A 61 -9.37 -2.40 4.98
CA GLY A 61 -10.74 -2.85 4.73
C GLY A 61 -11.34 -3.63 5.91
N LYS A 62 -10.56 -4.51 6.55
CA LYS A 62 -11.00 -5.25 7.75
C LYS A 62 -11.26 -4.30 8.91
N LEU A 63 -10.37 -3.33 9.12
CA LEU A 63 -10.49 -2.33 10.19
C LEU A 63 -11.66 -1.38 9.97
N SER A 64 -11.85 -0.87 8.74
CA SER A 64 -12.99 -0.02 8.36
C SER A 64 -14.33 -0.72 8.67
N ARG A 65 -14.46 -2.00 8.30
CA ARG A 65 -15.66 -2.79 8.62
C ARG A 65 -15.86 -3.01 10.12
N ALA A 66 -14.78 -3.14 10.89
CA ALA A 66 -14.86 -3.27 12.34
C ALA A 66 -15.32 -1.97 13.00
N ALA A 67 -14.78 -0.83 12.57
CA ALA A 67 -15.19 0.49 13.04
C ALA A 67 -16.66 0.76 12.75
N MET A 68 -17.15 0.47 11.52
CA MET A 68 -18.56 0.66 11.17
C MET A 68 -19.50 -0.20 12.02
N ARG A 69 -19.13 -1.44 12.34
CA ARG A 69 -19.95 -2.30 13.20
C ARG A 69 -20.09 -1.73 14.62
N GLU A 70 -18.99 -1.25 15.18
CA GLU A 70 -19.04 -0.68 16.52
C GLU A 70 -19.76 0.68 16.56
N ILE A 71 -19.72 1.46 15.47
CA ILE A 71 -20.58 2.64 15.29
C ILE A 71 -22.07 2.24 15.29
N GLY A 72 -22.45 1.15 14.62
CA GLY A 72 -23.84 0.66 14.67
C GLY A 72 -24.28 0.29 16.10
N ARG A 73 -23.41 -0.36 16.88
CA ARG A 73 -23.68 -0.68 18.29
C ARG A 73 -23.77 0.56 19.20
N LEU A 74 -23.08 1.63 18.82
CA LEU A 74 -23.16 2.94 19.47
C LEU A 74 -24.51 3.62 19.24
N GLU A 75 -25.01 3.57 18.01
CA GLU A 75 -26.32 4.13 17.64
C GLU A 75 -27.47 3.37 18.33
N GLU A 76 -27.28 2.09 18.63
CA GLU A 76 -28.22 1.26 19.40
C GLU A 76 -28.14 1.49 20.93
N GLY A 77 -27.23 2.34 21.40
CA GLY A 77 -27.06 2.67 22.83
C GLY A 77 -26.37 1.59 23.65
N GLU A 78 -25.71 0.61 23.01
CA GLU A 78 -25.09 -0.55 23.67
C GLU A 78 -23.58 -0.41 23.90
N ALA A 79 -22.96 0.70 23.47
CA ALA A 79 -21.53 0.88 23.56
C ALA A 79 -21.13 1.95 24.59
N ASP A 80 -20.27 1.55 25.52
CA ASP A 80 -19.71 2.44 26.54
C ASP A 80 -18.77 3.49 25.93
N VAL A 81 -18.68 4.65 26.57
CA VAL A 81 -17.85 5.80 26.15
C VAL A 81 -16.38 5.41 25.98
N LYS A 82 -15.92 4.41 26.74
CA LYS A 82 -14.58 3.84 26.61
C LYS A 82 -14.35 3.21 25.22
N THR A 83 -15.31 2.42 24.72
CA THR A 83 -15.24 1.76 23.42
C THR A 83 -15.14 2.78 22.28
N ILE A 84 -15.91 3.88 22.36
CA ILE A 84 -15.85 5.00 21.40
C ILE A 84 -14.44 5.59 21.32
N ARG A 85 -13.84 5.85 22.48
CA ARG A 85 -12.51 6.48 22.57
C ARG A 85 -11.43 5.57 22.01
N GLU A 86 -11.49 4.28 22.30
CA GLU A 86 -10.54 3.29 21.80
C GLU A 86 -10.62 3.15 20.27
N LEU A 87 -11.83 3.11 19.71
CA LEU A 87 -12.02 3.07 18.26
C LEU A 87 -11.55 4.35 17.56
N THR A 88 -11.80 5.50 18.17
CA THR A 88 -11.33 6.79 17.67
C THR A 88 -9.79 6.87 17.68
N ALA A 89 -9.15 6.34 18.72
CA ALA A 89 -7.68 6.27 18.79
C ALA A 89 -7.10 5.35 17.71
N LEU A 90 -7.68 4.17 17.51
CA LEU A 90 -7.26 3.22 16.47
C LEU A 90 -7.41 3.80 15.06
N LEU A 91 -8.50 4.53 14.79
CA LEU A 91 -8.70 5.22 13.51
C LEU A 91 -7.66 6.31 13.28
N LYS A 92 -7.27 7.06 14.32
CA LYS A 92 -6.21 8.07 14.22
C LYS A 92 -4.86 7.43 13.91
N GLU A 93 -4.49 6.36 14.61
CA GLU A 93 -3.24 5.63 14.38
C GLU A 93 -3.17 5.04 12.96
N LEU A 94 -4.26 4.45 12.48
CA LEU A 94 -4.34 3.94 11.10
C LEU A 94 -4.11 5.06 10.08
N ASN A 95 -4.76 6.21 10.27
CA ASN A 95 -4.64 7.35 9.36
C ASN A 95 -3.20 7.90 9.35
N GLN A 96 -2.53 7.95 10.50
CA GLN A 96 -1.12 8.31 10.57
C GLN A 96 -0.23 7.30 9.85
N LEU A 97 -0.49 6.00 10.02
CA LEU A 97 0.29 4.94 9.37
C LEU A 97 0.12 4.97 7.85
N MET A 98 -1.09 5.24 7.36
CA MET A 98 -1.36 5.46 5.93
C MET A 98 -0.64 6.70 5.38
N LYS A 99 -0.60 7.81 6.14
CA LYS A 99 0.14 9.02 5.75
C LYS A 99 1.65 8.77 5.68
N SER A 100 2.22 8.13 6.70
CA SER A 100 3.64 7.78 6.71
C SER A 100 4.01 6.84 5.55
N ALA A 101 3.14 5.87 5.24
CA ALA A 101 3.34 4.95 4.12
C ALA A 101 3.22 5.64 2.73
N ALA A 102 2.41 6.70 2.63
CA ALA A 102 2.29 7.52 1.42
C ALA A 102 3.50 8.48 1.25
N GLU A 103 4.00 9.04 2.35
CA GLU A 103 5.18 9.91 2.37
C GLU A 103 6.47 9.13 2.05
N GLU A 104 6.60 7.88 2.48
CA GLU A 104 7.72 6.99 2.16
C GLU A 104 7.75 6.57 0.67
N ASN A 105 6.58 6.48 0.01
CA ASN A 105 6.46 6.09 -1.40
C ASN A 105 6.51 7.27 -2.40
N GLY A 106 6.68 8.51 -1.93
CA GLY A 106 6.99 9.65 -2.80
C GLY A 106 5.90 10.06 -3.81
N GLU A 107 4.63 9.75 -3.56
CA GLU A 107 3.56 10.06 -4.52
C GLU A 107 2.38 10.82 -3.89
N SER A 108 2.42 12.14 -4.10
CA SER A 108 1.33 13.13 -4.15
C SER A 108 0.15 12.99 -3.17
N THR A 109 0.24 13.80 -2.11
CA THR A 109 -0.82 14.26 -1.18
C THR A 109 -2.25 14.34 -1.74
N VAL A 110 -3.21 13.71 -1.05
CA VAL A 110 -4.64 14.10 -1.06
C VAL A 110 -4.95 14.80 0.25
N ARG A 111 -5.24 16.11 0.19
CA ARG A 111 -5.70 16.89 1.34
C ARG A 111 -7.22 16.77 1.46
N VAL A 112 -7.68 16.22 2.58
CA VAL A 112 -9.09 16.30 3.00
C VAL A 112 -9.19 17.41 4.03
N GLN A 113 -9.86 18.50 3.65
CA GLN A 113 -10.20 19.62 4.52
C GLN A 113 -11.51 19.29 5.24
N TRP A 114 -11.46 19.20 6.56
CA TRP A 114 -12.66 19.12 7.39
C TRP A 114 -12.97 20.56 7.83
N GLU A 115 -14.00 21.17 7.25
CA GLU A 115 -14.61 22.37 7.85
C GLU A 115 -15.51 21.91 9.00
N GLU A 116 -15.14 22.31 10.20
CA GLU A 116 -15.90 22.09 11.42
C GLU A 116 -16.89 23.26 11.53
N ASP A 117 -18.09 23.09 10.97
CA ASP A 117 -19.23 23.97 11.24
C ASP A 117 -19.61 23.83 12.72
N THR A 118 -19.01 24.68 13.55
CA THR A 118 -19.42 24.87 14.94
C THR A 118 -20.59 25.83 14.98
N GLU A 119 -21.81 25.29 14.91
CA GLU A 119 -23.01 26.06 15.24
C GLU A 119 -22.98 26.46 16.73
N GLN A 120 -22.76 27.75 16.99
CA GLN A 120 -22.97 28.34 18.31
C GLN A 120 -24.48 28.47 18.55
N TRP A 121 -25.04 27.59 19.37
CA TRP A 121 -26.34 27.82 19.98
C TRP A 121 -26.12 28.64 21.26
N SER A 122 -26.57 29.90 21.24
CA SER A 122 -26.71 30.71 22.45
C SER A 122 -28.07 30.43 23.10
N GLU A 123 -28.08 30.45 24.43
CA GLU A 123 -29.21 30.18 25.35
C GLU A 123 -30.45 31.07 25.13
#